data_AF-A0A7W1UXN9-F1
#
_entry.id   AF-A0A7W1UXN9-F1
#
_cell.length_a   1.000
_cell.length_b   1.000
_cell.length_c   1.000
_cell.angle_alpha   90.00
_cell.angle_beta   90.00
_cell.angle_gamma   90.00
#
_symmetry.space_group_name_H-M   'P 1'
#
loop_
_entity.id
_entity.type
_entity.pdbx_description
1 polymer ?
#
loop_
_entity_poly.entity_id
_entity_poly.type
_entity_poly.pdbx_seq_one_letter_code
_entity_poly.pdbx_strand_id
1 'polypeptide(L)'
;MHKTFIILAVLLCSLCASAQFSFSGYVNLEEWEEDVYLSVIDDYRRITTPSSEQILCKIKVDTSGYFEFTGNQLRNENKIYRIHVSSCETDVQKEKPYDLSCKVIKQVLFVAKNKDSIFFPLSFDDQIFCKMET
;
A
#
# COMPACT_ATOMS: atom_id res chain seq x y z
N MET A 1 -3.22 35.28 -33.65
CA MET A 1 -3.34 33.88 -34.09
C MET A 1 -2.38 32.95 -33.34
N HIS A 2 -1.08 33.28 -33.20
CA HIS A 2 -0.10 32.43 -32.49
C HIS A 2 -0.40 32.22 -30.99
N LYS A 3 -0.80 33.29 -30.27
CA LYS A 3 -1.19 33.22 -28.85
C LYS A 3 -2.38 32.30 -28.60
N THR A 4 -3.37 32.31 -29.50
CA THR A 4 -4.57 31.46 -29.42
C THR A 4 -4.22 29.98 -29.62
N PHE A 5 -3.27 29.67 -30.51
CA PHE A 5 -2.77 28.31 -30.72
C PHE A 5 -2.02 27.75 -29.52
N ILE A 6 -1.21 28.58 -28.84
CA ILE A 6 -0.50 28.17 -27.61
C ILE A 6 -1.51 27.86 -26.51
N ILE A 7 -2.51 28.72 -26.32
CA ILE A 7 -3.56 28.50 -25.31
C ILE A 7 -4.33 27.20 -25.61
N LEU A 8 -4.69 26.96 -26.87
CA LEU A 8 -5.39 25.74 -27.27
C LEU A 8 -4.54 24.48 -27.06
N ALA A 9 -3.24 24.54 -27.36
CA ALA A 9 -2.31 23.43 -27.13
C ALA A 9 -2.16 23.10 -25.63
N VAL A 10 -2.07 24.12 -24.77
CA VAL A 10 -2.04 23.95 -23.31
C VAL A 10 -3.35 23.33 -22.80
N LEU A 11 -4.50 23.73 -23.35
CA LEU A 11 -5.82 23.21 -22.99
C LEU A 11 -6.05 21.76 -23.44
N LEU A 12 -5.44 21.33 -24.55
CA LEU A 12 -5.45 19.92 -24.96
C LEU A 12 -4.52 19.05 -24.10
N CYS A 13 -3.34 19.56 -23.71
CA CYS A 13 -2.40 18.83 -22.88
C CYS A 13 -2.93 18.52 -21.47
N SER A 14 -3.76 19.40 -20.89
CA SER A 14 -4.36 19.17 -19.58
C SER A 14 -5.38 18.02 -19.55
N LEU A 15 -5.97 17.65 -20.69
CA LEU A 15 -6.88 16.51 -20.81
C LEU A 15 -6.15 15.15 -20.77
N CYS A 16 -4.84 15.14 -20.96
CA CYS A 16 -4.02 13.92 -20.93
C CYS A 16 -3.43 13.61 -19.54
N ALA A 17 -3.69 14.45 -18.54
CA ALA A 17 -3.21 14.23 -17.18
C ALA A 17 -3.85 12.96 -16.60
N SER A 18 -3.02 11.96 -16.31
CA SER A 18 -3.45 10.74 -15.62
C SER A 18 -3.17 10.89 -14.13
N ALA A 19 -4.20 10.70 -13.29
CA ALA A 19 -4.01 10.57 -11.86
C ALA A 19 -3.23 9.28 -11.55
N GLN A 20 -2.24 9.39 -10.67
CA GLN A 20 -1.49 8.27 -10.08
C GLN A 20 -2.14 7.94 -8.73
N PHE A 21 -2.09 6.68 -8.31
CA PHE A 21 -2.61 6.32 -7.00
C PHE A 21 -1.73 6.96 -5.90
N SER A 22 -2.32 7.19 -4.72
CA SER A 22 -1.58 7.61 -3.53
C SER A 22 -2.18 6.94 -2.29
N PHE A 23 -1.42 6.06 -1.64
CA PHE A 23 -1.80 5.45 -0.38
C PHE A 23 -0.84 5.88 0.71
N SER A 24 -1.33 6.60 1.70
CA SER A 24 -0.48 7.18 2.75
C SER A 24 -1.07 7.00 4.12
N GLY A 25 -0.24 7.14 5.15
CA GLY A 25 -0.65 6.97 6.54
C GLY A 25 0.53 7.03 7.50
N TYR A 26 0.30 6.54 8.71
CA TYR A 26 1.28 6.56 9.79
C TYR A 26 1.49 5.17 10.41
N VAL A 27 2.72 4.90 10.80
CA VAL A 27 3.14 3.71 11.55
C VAL A 27 3.70 4.15 12.90
N ASN A 28 3.35 3.43 13.96
CA ASN A 28 3.96 3.65 15.27
C ASN A 28 5.35 3.00 15.33
N LEU A 29 6.40 3.84 15.27
CA LEU A 29 7.80 3.40 15.31
C LEU A 29 8.26 2.91 16.68
N GLU A 30 7.47 3.11 17.74
CA GLU A 30 7.74 2.51 19.05
C GLU A 30 7.43 1.01 19.08
N GLU A 31 6.54 0.55 18.18
CA GLU A 31 6.06 -0.84 18.13
C GLU A 31 6.53 -1.58 16.87
N TRP A 32 6.75 -0.88 15.76
CA TRP A 32 7.02 -1.47 14.44
C TRP A 32 8.30 -0.98 13.81
N GLU A 33 8.90 -1.84 12.99
CA GLU A 33 10.03 -1.50 12.14
C GLU A 33 9.66 -0.44 11.08
N GLU A 34 10.68 0.22 10.55
CA GLU A 34 10.55 1.31 9.58
C GLU A 34 10.06 0.85 8.18
N ASP A 35 9.99 -0.45 7.92
CA ASP A 35 9.66 -0.98 6.60
C ASP A 35 8.16 -1.26 6.45
N VAL A 36 7.54 -0.64 5.43
CA VAL A 36 6.12 -0.81 5.08
C VAL A 36 6.00 -1.42 3.68
N TYR A 37 5.10 -2.39 3.55
CA TYR A 37 4.96 -3.19 2.34
C TYR A 37 3.56 -3.05 1.74
N LEU A 38 3.49 -2.75 0.44
CA LEU A 38 2.26 -2.79 -0.35
C LEU A 38 2.22 -4.10 -1.16
N SER A 39 1.13 -4.85 -1.05
CA SER A 39 0.93 -6.12 -1.76
C SER A 39 -0.43 -6.18 -2.44
N VAL A 40 -0.52 -6.91 -3.55
CA VAL A 40 -1.79 -7.27 -4.21
C VAL A 40 -2.23 -8.66 -3.78
N ILE A 41 -3.54 -8.86 -3.62
CA ILE A 41 -4.13 -10.15 -3.25
C ILE A 41 -4.97 -10.63 -4.43
N ASP A 42 -4.41 -11.55 -5.21
CA ASP A 42 -5.10 -12.16 -6.35
C ASP A 42 -6.04 -13.31 -5.93
N ASP A 43 -5.64 -14.13 -4.94
CA ASP A 43 -6.50 -15.17 -4.34
C ASP A 43 -6.89 -14.77 -2.92
N TYR A 44 -8.16 -14.40 -2.74
CA TYR A 44 -8.70 -14.00 -1.44
C TYR A 44 -8.62 -15.11 -0.38
N ARG A 45 -8.49 -16.38 -0.78
CA ARG A 45 -8.31 -17.49 0.17
C ARG A 45 -6.93 -17.48 0.84
N ARG A 46 -5.98 -16.71 0.30
CA ARG A 46 -4.61 -16.57 0.80
C ARG A 46 -4.36 -15.23 1.51
N ILE A 47 -5.42 -14.52 1.90
CA ILE A 47 -5.35 -13.22 2.58
C ILE A 47 -4.47 -13.26 3.85
N THR A 48 -4.47 -14.37 4.58
CA THR A 48 -3.83 -14.46 5.91
C THR A 48 -2.31 -14.55 5.87
N THR A 49 -1.69 -14.95 4.76
CA THR A 49 -0.26 -15.19 4.68
C THR A 49 0.37 -14.24 3.65
N PRO A 50 1.22 -13.30 4.08
CA PRO A 50 2.04 -12.53 3.14
C PRO A 50 2.90 -13.46 2.29
N SER A 51 2.93 -13.22 0.99
CA SER A 51 3.80 -13.90 0.04
C SER A 51 4.68 -12.84 -0.63
N SER A 52 5.98 -13.10 -0.71
CA SER A 52 6.94 -12.18 -1.35
C SER A 52 6.59 -11.90 -2.81
N GLU A 53 6.02 -12.87 -3.53
CA GLU A 53 5.57 -12.73 -4.92
C GLU A 53 4.43 -11.72 -5.10
N GLN A 54 3.72 -11.39 -4.01
CA GLN A 54 2.61 -10.46 -4.00
C GLN A 54 3.02 -9.03 -3.65
N ILE A 55 4.27 -8.81 -3.22
CA ILE A 55 4.77 -7.50 -2.83
C ILE A 55 5.00 -6.67 -4.10
N LEU A 56 4.27 -5.56 -4.21
CA LEU A 56 4.41 -4.59 -5.29
C LEU A 56 5.51 -3.57 -4.96
N CYS A 57 5.60 -3.17 -3.70
CA CYS A 57 6.53 -2.13 -3.27
C CYS A 57 6.85 -2.26 -1.78
N LYS A 58 8.05 -1.83 -1.42
CA LYS A 58 8.54 -1.68 -0.04
C LYS A 58 9.09 -0.26 0.10
N ILE A 59 8.70 0.44 1.15
CA ILE A 59 9.22 1.77 1.48
C ILE A 59 9.65 1.83 2.94
N LYS A 60 10.58 2.75 3.24
CA LYS A 60 10.89 3.14 4.61
C LYS A 60 10.03 4.32 5.00
N VAL A 61 9.43 4.26 6.18
CA VAL A 61 8.76 5.39 6.80
C VAL A 61 9.76 6.50 7.14
N ASP A 62 9.27 7.73 7.23
CA ASP A 62 10.10 8.83 7.73
C ASP A 62 10.23 8.81 9.26
N THR A 63 10.95 9.79 9.82
CA THR A 63 11.19 9.88 11.27
C THR A 63 9.92 10.13 12.09
N SER A 64 8.82 10.54 11.47
CA SER A 64 7.50 10.70 12.10
C SER A 64 6.63 9.44 11.99
N GLY A 65 7.11 8.41 11.27
CA GLY A 65 6.35 7.21 10.95
C GLY A 65 5.43 7.38 9.74
N TYR A 66 5.54 8.49 8.99
CA TYR A 66 4.73 8.70 7.78
C TYR A 66 5.22 7.80 6.65
N PHE A 67 4.27 7.23 5.92
CA PHE A 67 4.52 6.46 4.71
C PHE A 67 3.64 6.95 3.56
N GLU A 68 4.15 6.82 2.34
CA GLU A 68 3.37 7.11 1.13
C GLU A 68 3.80 6.20 -0.03
N PHE A 69 2.84 5.47 -0.58
CA PHE A 69 2.97 4.74 -1.83
C PHE A 69 2.33 5.55 -2.95
N THR A 70 3.09 5.84 -4.00
CA THR A 70 2.58 6.45 -5.22
C THR A 70 3.08 5.70 -6.45
N GLY A 71 2.44 5.93 -7.59
CA GLY A 71 2.90 5.43 -8.88
C GLY A 71 1.76 5.05 -9.82
N ASN A 72 2.06 4.13 -10.74
CA ASN A 72 1.15 3.72 -11.81
C ASN A 72 1.07 2.20 -12.01
N GLN A 73 1.69 1.43 -11.11
CA GLN A 73 1.80 -0.04 -11.18
C GLN A 73 0.56 -0.80 -10.71
N LEU A 74 -0.49 -0.13 -10.23
CA LEU A 74 -1.73 -0.81 -9.86
C LEU A 74 -2.57 -1.13 -11.08
N ARG A 75 -3.50 -2.08 -10.91
CA ARG A 75 -4.47 -2.38 -11.96
C ARG A 75 -5.52 -1.27 -12.05
N ASN A 76 -6.04 -1.03 -13.24
CA ASN A 76 -7.11 -0.04 -13.47
C ASN A 76 -8.48 -0.52 -12.97
N GLU A 77 -8.61 -1.81 -12.68
CA GLU A 77 -9.77 -2.44 -12.07
C GLU A 77 -9.58 -2.58 -10.56
N ASN A 78 -10.70 -2.66 -9.82
CA ASN A 78 -10.67 -2.82 -8.38
C ASN A 78 -10.00 -4.16 -8.01
N LYS A 79 -8.98 -4.09 -7.16
CA LYS A 79 -8.29 -5.24 -6.57
C LYS A 79 -8.21 -5.11 -5.07
N ILE A 80 -8.04 -6.24 -4.40
CA ILE A 80 -7.76 -6.28 -2.98
C ILE A 80 -6.27 -6.05 -2.80
N TYR A 81 -5.93 -5.04 -2.01
CA TYR A 81 -4.58 -4.69 -1.64
C TYR A 81 -4.40 -4.86 -0.13
N ARG A 82 -3.13 -4.97 0.25
CA ARG A 82 -2.70 -5.00 1.63
C ARG A 82 -1.54 -4.04 1.82
N ILE A 83 -1.63 -3.22 2.86
CA ILE A 83 -0.45 -2.58 3.45
C ILE A 83 -0.14 -3.32 4.73
N HIS A 84 1.12 -3.69 4.96
CA HIS A 84 1.52 -4.39 6.16
C HIS A 84 2.91 -3.99 6.64
N VAL A 85 3.14 -4.22 7.93
CA VAL A 85 4.41 -4.11 8.64
C VAL A 85 4.70 -5.44 9.33
N SER A 86 5.97 -5.74 9.52
CA SER A 86 6.42 -6.99 10.15
C SER A 86 7.57 -6.68 11.09
N SER A 87 7.53 -7.22 12.31
CA SER A 87 8.64 -7.18 13.27
C SER A 87 9.64 -8.33 13.04
N CYS A 88 9.77 -8.75 11.79
CA CYS A 88 10.58 -9.91 11.41
C CYS A 88 11.76 -9.39 10.61
N GLU A 89 12.96 -9.51 11.16
CA GLU A 89 14.19 -9.17 10.47
C GLU A 89 14.19 -9.80 9.07
N THR A 90 14.34 -8.94 8.07
CA THR A 90 14.22 -9.33 6.68
C THR A 90 15.35 -10.25 6.26
N ASP A 91 15.08 -11.56 6.25
CA ASP A 91 15.67 -12.44 5.26
C ASP A 91 14.70 -13.58 4.91
N VAL A 92 13.63 -13.22 4.20
CA VAL A 92 12.62 -14.18 3.68
C VAL A 92 13.21 -15.11 2.60
N GLN A 93 14.54 -15.12 2.39
CA GLN A 93 15.20 -16.00 1.43
C GLN A 93 15.91 -17.22 2.02
N LYS A 94 15.96 -17.44 3.34
CA LYS A 94 16.58 -18.68 3.87
C LYS A 94 15.78 -19.36 4.97
N GLU A 95 15.08 -20.41 4.53
CA GLU A 95 15.03 -21.73 5.17
C GLU A 95 14.90 -21.75 6.71
N LYS A 96 13.69 -21.56 7.25
CA LYS A 96 13.22 -22.32 8.42
C LYS A 96 11.72 -22.64 8.31
N PRO A 97 11.34 -23.82 7.79
CA PRO A 97 9.93 -24.22 7.67
C PRO A 97 9.18 -24.43 9.00
N TYR A 98 9.83 -24.23 10.15
CA TYR A 98 9.28 -24.43 11.49
C TYR A 98 9.52 -23.27 12.45
N ASP A 99 9.88 -22.08 11.97
CA ASP A 99 9.98 -20.92 12.86
C ASP A 99 8.59 -20.30 13.09
N LEU A 100 7.88 -20.83 14.08
CA LEU A 100 6.60 -20.32 14.56
C LEU A 100 6.71 -18.98 15.32
N SER A 101 7.92 -18.42 15.48
CA SER A 101 8.15 -17.26 16.34
C SER A 101 7.89 -15.90 15.65
N CYS A 102 7.93 -15.83 14.32
CA CYS A 102 7.75 -14.57 13.61
C CYS A 102 6.33 -14.39 13.09
N LYS A 103 5.41 -14.11 14.02
CA LYS A 103 3.96 -14.13 13.74
C LYS A 103 3.25 -12.81 14.02
N VAL A 104 3.99 -11.73 14.27
CA VAL A 104 3.38 -10.41 14.50
C VAL A 104 3.47 -9.61 13.19
N ILE A 105 2.47 -9.80 12.35
CA ILE A 105 2.23 -9.00 11.14
C ILE A 105 1.00 -8.15 11.42
N LYS A 106 1.14 -6.83 11.38
CA LYS A 106 -0.01 -5.91 11.33
C LYS A 106 -0.27 -5.51 9.89
N GLN A 107 -1.54 -5.54 9.51
CA GLN A 107 -1.94 -5.31 8.13
C GLN A 107 -3.31 -4.64 8.04
N VAL A 108 -3.47 -3.83 7.00
CA VAL A 108 -4.75 -3.31 6.54
C VAL A 108 -5.06 -3.89 5.18
N LEU A 109 -6.30 -4.35 4.99
CA LEU A 109 -6.83 -4.82 3.73
C LEU A 109 -7.80 -3.79 3.19
N PHE A 110 -7.72 -3.50 1.90
CA PHE A 110 -8.59 -2.52 1.27
C PHE A 110 -8.76 -2.83 -0.22
N VAL A 111 -9.80 -2.26 -0.83
CA VAL A 111 -10.05 -2.37 -2.26
C VAL A 111 -9.73 -1.03 -2.92
N ALA A 112 -8.92 -1.06 -3.97
CA ALA A 112 -8.54 0.15 -4.71
C ALA A 112 -8.22 -0.17 -6.18
N LYS A 113 -7.96 0.88 -6.97
CA LYS A 113 -7.39 0.84 -8.33
C LYS A 113 -6.38 1.96 -8.54
N ASN A 114 -5.71 1.98 -9.69
CA ASN A 114 -4.58 2.88 -10.02
C ASN A 114 -4.82 4.39 -9.98
N LYS A 115 -6.05 4.84 -9.73
CA LYS A 115 -6.41 6.27 -9.67
C LYS A 115 -6.98 6.67 -8.31
N ASP A 116 -6.99 5.76 -7.35
CA ASP A 116 -7.56 6.01 -6.03
C ASP A 116 -6.50 6.62 -5.11
N SER A 117 -6.95 7.49 -4.22
CA SER A 117 -6.13 8.04 -3.15
C SER A 117 -6.78 7.71 -1.81
N ILE A 118 -6.02 7.09 -0.91
CA ILE A 118 -6.51 6.63 0.39
C ILE A 118 -5.50 7.04 1.46
N PHE A 119 -5.98 7.78 2.44
CA PHE A 119 -5.22 8.11 3.64
C PHE A 119 -5.70 7.25 4.80
N PHE A 120 -4.76 6.63 5.52
CA PHE A 120 -4.99 5.79 6.69
C PHE A 120 -4.64 6.58 7.96
N PRO A 121 -5.63 7.18 8.65
CA PRO A 121 -5.42 8.16 9.71
C PRO A 121 -4.99 7.57 11.06
N LEU A 122 -5.08 6.25 11.25
CA LEU A 122 -4.77 5.57 12.50
C LEU A 122 -3.64 4.56 12.27
N SER A 123 -2.77 4.39 13.27
CA SER A 123 -1.86 3.25 13.33
C SER A 123 -2.67 1.95 13.22
N PHE A 124 -2.05 0.87 12.76
CA PHE A 124 -2.68 -0.44 12.52
C PHE A 124 -3.36 -1.10 13.75
N ASP A 125 -3.48 -0.37 14.86
CA ASP A 125 -4.10 -0.74 16.13
C ASP A 125 -5.63 -0.74 16.06
N ASP A 126 -6.22 0.12 15.24
CA ASP A 126 -7.67 0.25 15.12
C ASP A 126 -8.18 -0.45 13.84
N GLN A 127 -8.76 -1.63 14.04
CA GLN A 127 -9.27 -2.54 13.03
C GLN A 127 -10.12 -1.85 11.96
N ILE A 128 -9.76 -2.01 10.67
CA ILE A 128 -10.53 -1.45 9.54
C ILE A 128 -11.78 -2.29 9.19
N PHE A 129 -11.87 -3.53 9.67
CA PHE A 129 -13.09 -4.32 9.59
C PHE A 129 -13.59 -4.64 11.00
N CYS A 130 -14.63 -3.93 11.44
CA CYS A 130 -15.34 -4.26 12.67
C CYS A 130 -15.74 -5.73 12.65
N LYS A 131 -15.29 -6.48 13.66
CA LYS A 131 -15.86 -7.78 14.02
C LYS A 131 -17.37 -7.59 14.21
N MET A 132 -18.19 -8.22 13.38
CA MET A 132 -19.63 -8.30 13.65
C MET A 132 -19.82 -9.27 14.81
N GLU A 133 -20.22 -8.74 15.97
CA GLU A 133 -20.69 -9.58 17.08
C GLU A 133 -22.14 -9.96 16.80
N THR A 134 -22.44 -11.25 16.92
CA THR A 134 -23.80 -11.81 16.81
C THR A 134 -24.33 -12.06 18.20
#